data_AF-A0A9P5YN59-F1
#
_entry.id   AF-A0A9P5YN59-F1
#
_cell.length_a   1.000
_cell.length_b   1.000
_cell.length_c   1.000
_cell.angle_alpha   90.00
_cell.angle_beta   90.00
_cell.angle_gamma   90.00
#
_symmetry.space_group_name_H-M   'P 1'
#
loop_
_entity.id
_entity.type
_entity.pdbx_description
1 polymer ?
#
loop_
_entity_poly.entity_id
_entity_poly.type
_entity_poly.pdbx_seq_one_letter_code
_entity_poly.pdbx_strand_id
1 'polypeptide(L)'
;MVSNSEAQAQDRARSYRNLQHAGDAASANTDYDSHETTTRIHALFRERFGSDAREWQVDVTEALLLGLDYFIIVGTGGGRTMPFMMPMMRSYEQIHHPFSFENSSIGSGK
;
A
#
# COMPACT_ATOMS: atom_id res chain seq x y z
N MET A 1 -27.46 15.03 -16.83
CA MET A 1 -26.80 15.38 -15.55
C MET A 1 -26.30 14.08 -14.95
N VAL A 2 -24.99 13.90 -14.85
CA VAL A 2 -24.41 12.73 -14.15
C VAL A 2 -24.69 12.91 -12.67
N SER A 3 -25.16 11.86 -11.99
CA SER A 3 -25.40 11.93 -10.54
C SER A 3 -24.08 12.08 -9.78
N ASN A 4 -24.09 12.74 -8.63
CA ASN A 4 -22.86 12.98 -7.85
C ASN A 4 -22.17 11.66 -7.43
N SER A 5 -22.94 10.59 -7.25
CA SER A 5 -22.42 9.24 -6.97
C SER A 5 -21.72 8.59 -8.16
N GLU A 6 -22.22 8.78 -9.37
CA GLU A 6 -21.59 8.25 -10.59
C GLU A 6 -20.28 8.97 -10.89
N ALA A 7 -20.25 10.29 -10.70
CA ALA A 7 -19.02 11.09 -10.83
C ALA A 7 -17.94 10.62 -9.83
N GLN A 8 -18.31 10.44 -8.55
CA GLN A 8 -17.38 9.91 -7.54
C GLN A 8 -16.90 8.49 -7.86
N ALA A 9 -17.77 7.61 -8.35
CA ALA A 9 -17.38 6.26 -8.75
C ALA A 9 -16.41 6.27 -9.93
N GLN A 10 -16.62 7.17 -10.90
CA GLN A 10 -15.74 7.33 -12.06
C GLN A 10 -14.37 7.88 -11.66
N ASP A 11 -14.33 8.88 -10.77
CA ASP A 11 -13.09 9.44 -10.24
C ASP A 11 -12.32 8.39 -9.45
N ARG A 12 -13.01 7.62 -8.59
CA ARG A 12 -12.41 6.49 -7.86
C ARG A 12 -11.81 5.48 -8.85
N ALA A 13 -12.57 5.02 -9.83
CA ALA A 13 -12.09 4.06 -10.82
C ALA A 13 -10.87 4.58 -11.61
N ARG A 14 -10.83 5.88 -11.92
CA ARG A 14 -9.66 6.51 -12.53
C ARG A 14 -8.44 6.48 -11.61
N SER A 15 -8.60 6.80 -10.34
CA SER A 15 -7.51 6.74 -9.36
C SER A 15 -6.92 5.33 -9.23
N TYR A 16 -7.75 4.28 -9.15
CA TYR A 16 -7.26 2.90 -9.08
C TYR A 16 -6.56 2.46 -10.38
N ARG A 17 -7.03 2.91 -11.56
CA ARG A 17 -6.30 2.67 -12.81
C ARG A 17 -4.92 3.33 -12.82
N ASN A 18 -4.81 4.54 -12.28
CA ASN A 18 -3.52 5.23 -12.18
C ASN A 18 -2.57 4.48 -11.22
N LEU A 19 -3.08 4.00 -10.09
CA LEU A 19 -2.31 3.22 -9.13
C LEU A 19 -1.80 1.91 -9.76
N GLN A 20 -2.69 1.15 -10.41
CA GLN A 20 -2.32 -0.07 -11.12
C GLN A 20 -1.25 0.20 -12.19
N HIS A 21 -1.45 1.21 -13.03
CA HIS A 21 -0.51 1.54 -14.09
C HIS A 21 0.86 1.94 -13.54
N ALA A 22 0.91 2.66 -12.41
CA ALA A 22 2.17 2.99 -11.75
C ALA A 22 2.85 1.74 -11.16
N GLY A 23 2.08 0.83 -10.56
CA GLY A 23 2.58 -0.46 -10.07
C GLY A 23 3.16 -1.31 -11.19
N ASP A 24 2.45 -1.44 -12.32
CA ASP A 24 2.89 -2.17 -13.50
C ASP A 24 4.18 -1.55 -14.08
N ALA A 25 4.24 -0.21 -14.16
CA ALA A 25 5.42 0.49 -14.63
C ALA A 25 6.61 0.31 -13.69
N ALA A 26 6.40 0.32 -12.37
CA ALA A 26 7.45 0.08 -11.40
C ALA A 26 7.98 -1.35 -11.49
N SER A 27 7.09 -2.34 -11.58
CA SER A 27 7.45 -3.75 -11.72
C SER A 27 8.22 -4.04 -13.03
N ALA A 28 7.88 -3.33 -14.11
CA ALA A 28 8.59 -3.48 -15.37
C ALA A 28 10.03 -2.90 -15.36
N ASN A 29 10.31 -1.93 -14.48
CA ASN A 29 11.58 -1.19 -14.47
C ASN A 29 12.46 -1.50 -13.24
N THR A 30 11.93 -2.17 -12.23
CA THR A 30 12.57 -2.44 -10.93
C THR A 30 12.08 -3.78 -10.36
N ASP A 31 12.70 -4.29 -9.29
CA ASP A 31 12.19 -5.46 -8.55
C ASP A 31 10.97 -5.15 -7.66
N TYR A 32 10.18 -4.14 -8.02
CA TYR A 32 9.01 -3.74 -7.26
C TYR A 32 7.86 -4.72 -7.50
N ASP A 33 7.35 -5.29 -6.41
CA ASP A 33 6.11 -6.06 -6.40
C ASP A 33 5.07 -5.37 -5.50
N SER A 34 3.93 -5.02 -6.11
CA SER A 34 2.81 -4.34 -5.45
C SER A 34 2.18 -5.22 -4.36
N HIS A 35 1.95 -6.51 -4.66
CA HIS A 35 1.32 -7.44 -3.73
C HIS A 35 2.23 -7.74 -2.53
N GLU A 36 3.52 -7.93 -2.75
CA GLU A 36 4.52 -8.09 -1.70
C GLU A 36 4.60 -6.82 -0.84
N THR A 37 4.67 -5.65 -1.49
CA THR A 37 4.77 -4.36 -0.79
C THR A 37 3.56 -4.12 0.11
N THR A 38 2.35 -4.29 -0.41
CA THR A 38 1.10 -4.10 0.35
C THR A 38 0.95 -5.14 1.45
N THR A 39 1.27 -6.42 1.18
CA THR A 39 1.30 -7.49 2.19
C THR A 39 2.25 -7.14 3.33
N ARG A 40 3.45 -6.63 3.02
CA ARG A 40 4.44 -6.25 4.04
C ARG A 40 3.97 -5.07 4.87
N ILE A 41 3.39 -4.06 4.24
CA ILE A 41 2.80 -2.91 4.94
C ILE A 41 1.73 -3.37 5.93
N HIS A 42 0.82 -4.27 5.51
CA HIS A 42 -0.19 -4.85 6.40
C HIS A 42 0.44 -5.58 7.59
N ALA A 43 1.45 -6.42 7.34
CA ALA A 43 2.14 -7.16 8.40
C ALA A 43 2.80 -6.21 9.42
N LEU A 44 3.55 -5.21 8.95
CA LEU A 44 4.21 -4.20 9.80
C LEU A 44 3.21 -3.37 10.60
N PHE A 45 2.09 -3.00 9.98
CA PHE A 45 1.05 -2.24 10.65
C PHE A 45 0.42 -3.06 11.77
N ARG A 46 0.07 -4.32 11.49
CA ARG A 46 -0.52 -5.24 12.47
C ARG A 46 0.42 -5.55 13.63
N GLU A 47 1.70 -5.76 13.34
CA GLU A 47 2.73 -5.97 14.36
C GLU A 47 2.82 -4.79 15.33
N ARG A 48 2.80 -3.55 14.81
CA ARG A 48 2.96 -2.34 15.63
C ARG A 48 1.69 -1.88 16.34
N PHE A 49 0.52 -2.05 15.72
CA PHE A 49 -0.74 -1.47 16.18
C PHE A 49 -1.78 -2.50 16.62
N GLY A 50 -1.51 -3.80 16.47
CA GLY A 50 -2.40 -4.89 16.88
C GLY A 50 -3.73 -4.96 16.11
N SER A 51 -3.84 -4.24 14.99
CA SER A 51 -5.04 -4.19 14.14
C SER A 51 -4.64 -4.08 12.67
N ASP A 52 -5.55 -4.38 11.75
CA ASP A 52 -5.28 -4.27 10.31
C ASP A 52 -5.42 -2.81 9.84
N ALA A 53 -4.53 -2.40 8.93
CA ALA A 53 -4.64 -1.12 8.24
C ALA A 53 -5.92 -1.08 7.38
N ARG A 54 -6.52 0.10 7.24
CA ARG A 54 -7.65 0.28 6.31
C ARG A 54 -7.12 0.20 4.88
N GLU A 55 -7.90 -0.39 3.98
CA GLU A 55 -7.56 -0.56 2.56
C GLU A 55 -7.08 0.75 1.93
N TRP A 56 -7.85 1.83 2.06
CA TRP A 56 -7.46 3.14 1.51
C TRP A 56 -6.14 3.68 2.09
N GLN A 57 -5.77 3.32 3.32
CA GLN A 57 -4.49 3.77 3.90
C GLN A 57 -3.33 3.09 3.18
N VAL A 58 -3.49 1.81 2.86
CA VAL A 58 -2.50 1.03 2.12
C VAL A 58 -2.42 1.48 0.67
N ASP A 59 -3.57 1.71 0.01
CA ASP A 59 -3.63 2.26 -1.35
C ASP A 59 -2.86 3.60 -1.46
N VAL A 60 -3.06 4.49 -0.48
CA VAL A 60 -2.39 5.79 -0.45
C VAL A 60 -0.90 5.65 -0.11
N THR A 61 -0.53 4.73 0.78
CA THR A 61 0.88 4.41 1.04
C THR A 61 1.58 3.89 -0.20
N GLU A 62 0.93 3.00 -0.95
CA GLU A 62 1.46 2.46 -2.19
C GLU A 62 1.62 3.55 -3.25
N ALA A 63 0.59 4.38 -3.44
CA ALA A 63 0.66 5.54 -4.32
C ALA A 63 1.85 6.46 -3.98
N LEU A 64 2.08 6.72 -2.69
CA LEU A 64 3.21 7.52 -2.22
C LEU A 64 4.56 6.84 -2.51
N LEU A 65 4.67 5.52 -2.33
CA LEU A 65 5.89 4.76 -2.66
C LEU A 65 6.19 4.73 -4.16
N LEU A 66 5.14 4.73 -4.99
CA LEU A 66 5.21 4.78 -6.45
C LEU A 66 5.42 6.20 -7.00
N GLY A 67 5.51 7.21 -6.11
CA GLY A 67 5.74 8.60 -6.50
C GLY A 67 4.53 9.29 -7.15
N LEU A 68 3.32 8.81 -6.89
CA LEU A 68 2.08 9.44 -7.36
C LEU A 68 1.62 10.56 -6.42
N ASP A 69 1.04 11.61 -7.02
CA ASP A 69 0.25 12.58 -6.30
C ASP A 69 -1.12 11.99 -5.93
N TYR A 70 -1.60 12.28 -4.72
CA TYR A 70 -2.92 11.86 -4.27
C TYR A 70 -3.67 12.97 -3.52
N PHE A 71 -4.99 12.87 -3.52
CA PHE A 71 -5.87 13.69 -2.70
C PHE A 71 -6.89 12.77 -2.02
N ILE A 72 -7.05 12.92 -0.71
CA ILE A 72 -7.99 12.12 0.07
C ILE A 72 -8.82 13.00 1.00
N ILE A 73 -10.12 12.74 1.00
CA ILE A 73 -11.07 13.37 1.92
C ILE A 73 -11.41 12.33 2.99
N VAL A 74 -11.05 12.64 4.23
CA VAL A 74 -11.33 11.77 5.38
C VAL A 74 -11.70 12.61 6.60
N GLY A 75 -12.66 12.11 7.39
CA GLY A 75 -13.06 12.74 8.63
C GLY A 75 -11.96 12.78 9.70
N THR A 76 -12.14 13.63 10.71
CA THR A 76 -11.25 13.73 11.86
C THR A 76 -11.11 12.36 12.56
N GLY A 77 -9.89 12.02 12.97
CA GLY A 77 -9.60 10.72 13.58
C GLY A 77 -9.62 9.54 12.59
N GLY A 78 -9.81 9.78 11.29
CA GLY A 78 -9.84 8.72 10.29
C GLY A 78 -8.48 8.05 10.02
N GLY A 79 -7.38 8.55 10.59
CA GLY A 79 -6.07 7.93 10.44
C GLY A 79 -5.29 8.41 9.21
N ARG A 80 -5.51 9.65 8.76
CA ARG A 80 -4.77 10.30 7.64
C ARG A 80 -3.26 10.39 7.83
N THR A 81 -2.78 10.23 9.06
CA THR A 81 -1.34 10.20 9.36
C THR A 81 -0.69 8.90 8.93
N MET A 82 -1.44 7.79 8.98
CA MET A 82 -0.87 6.46 8.76
C MET A 82 -0.24 6.28 7.37
N PRO A 83 -0.83 6.78 6.27
CA PRO A 83 -0.21 6.62 4.96
C PRO A 83 1.19 7.22 4.81
N PHE A 84 1.55 8.23 5.62
CA PHE A 84 2.88 8.83 5.65
C PHE A 84 3.85 8.08 6.58
N MET A 85 3.32 7.40 7.61
CA MET A 85 4.10 6.65 8.58
C MET A 85 4.50 5.26 8.04
N MET A 86 3.60 4.60 7.30
CA MET A 86 3.83 3.25 6.79
C MET A 86 5.05 3.11 5.84
N PRO A 87 5.32 4.05 4.91
CA PRO A 87 6.56 4.01 4.11
C PRO A 87 7.81 4.03 5.00
N MET A 88 7.83 4.90 6.01
CA MET A 88 8.96 5.00 6.94
C MET A 88 9.15 3.72 7.75
N MET A 89 8.05 3.10 8.18
CA MET A 89 8.08 1.81 8.88
C MET A 89 8.73 0.72 8.03
N ARG A 90 8.41 0.67 6.73
CA ARG A 90 9.01 -0.26 5.77
C ARG A 90 10.48 0.06 5.50
N SER A 91 10.83 1.33 5.30
CA SER A 91 12.23 1.73 5.08
C SER A 91 13.11 1.46 6.31
N TYR A 92 12.59 1.72 7.51
CA TYR A 92 13.28 1.43 8.76
C TYR A 92 13.55 -0.07 8.91
N GLU A 93 12.57 -0.90 8.56
CA GLU A 93 12.72 -2.34 8.56
C GLU A 93 13.79 -2.81 7.56
N GLN A 94 13.81 -2.29 6.33
CA GLN A 94 14.83 -2.63 5.35
C GLN A 94 16.25 -2.28 5.81
N ILE A 95 16.42 -1.18 6.56
CA ILE A 95 17.71 -0.73 7.08
C ILE A 95 18.17 -1.57 8.30
N HIS A 96 17.26 -1.91 9.19
CA HIS A 96 17.60 -2.51 10.50
C HIS A 96 17.35 -4.03 10.59
N HIS A 97 16.63 -4.61 9.63
CA HIS A 97 16.38 -6.05 9.50
C HIS A 97 16.47 -6.51 8.02
N PRO A 98 17.64 -6.41 7.36
CA PRO A 98 17.78 -6.68 5.93
C PRO A 98 17.58 -8.16 5.52
N PHE A 99 17.45 -9.11 6.47
CA PHE A 99 17.47 -10.56 6.21
C PHE A 99 16.42 -11.34 7.03
N SER A 100 15.15 -10.99 6.90
CA SER A 100 14.08 -11.82 7.44
C SER A 100 13.02 -12.10 6.38
N PHE A 101 13.36 -12.90 5.36
CA PHE A 101 12.37 -13.73 4.65
C PHE A 101 13.10 -14.81 3.83
N GLU A 102 13.60 -15.84 4.51
CA GLU A 102 13.93 -17.11 3.86
C GLU A 102 12.66 -17.97 3.86
N ASN A 103 12.11 -18.19 2.66
CA ASN A 103 11.16 -19.22 2.24
C ASN A 103 10.36 -19.96 3.35
N SER A 104 9.18 -19.45 3.70
CA SER A 104 8.08 -20.32 4.15
C SER A 104 7.39 -20.98 2.95
N SER A 105 8.16 -21.72 2.16
CA SER A 105 7.70 -22.66 1.14
C SER A 105 8.91 -23.48 0.67
N ILE A 106 9.28 -24.51 1.44
CA ILE A 106 9.73 -25.84 0.98
C ILE A 106 9.87 -26.67 2.25
N GLY A 107 8.96 -27.62 2.42
CA GLY A 107 8.89 -28.53 3.56
C GLY A 107 7.94 -29.68 3.26
N SER A 108 8.11 -30.31 2.10
CA SER A 108 7.62 -31.67 1.87
C SER A 108 8.33 -32.61 2.85
N GLY A 109 7.57 -33.40 3.61
CA GLY A 109 8.09 -34.61 4.26
C GLY A 109 7.36 -35.05 5.52
N LYS A 110 6.21 -35.70 5.39
CA LYS A 110 6.04 -37.16 5.41
C LYS A 110 4.56 -37.54 5.42
#